data_AF-A0A3A8KGZ1-F1
#
_entry.id   AF-A0A3A8KGZ1-F1
#
_cell.length_a   1.000
_cell.length_b   1.000
_cell.length_c   1.000
_cell.angle_alpha   90.00
_cell.angle_beta   90.00
_cell.angle_gamma   90.00
#
_symmetry.space_group_name_H-M   'P 1'
#
loop_
_entity.id
_entity.type
_entity.pdbx_description
1 polymer ?
#
loop_
_entity_poly.entity_id
_entity_poly.type
_entity_poly.pdbx_seq_one_letter_code
_entity_poly.pdbx_strand_id
1 'polypeptide(L)'
;MTSALLTEDSDIVRWLRAEREARGLTRIELSASLKHAGTLHDDTLIFTAPDGALTFGSLPETPRAQVQELMRRHHASAPGLGNIELSIVCDAHAPPRIRLTDEAQRQQDAKEQARAEAHFDSRHYGRALAQRVAELLDAGADLSVTVDPREGVSHALWRPGDGTYAEGLRYIQGDSQAKRTFASRDAFIRWLAEQSDDSLAKTEHPDDPRMWGLGTFNRAFFARKTGRRS
;
A
#
# COMPACT_ATOMS: atom_id res chain seq x y z
N MET A 1 7.59 -22.19 21.41
CA MET A 1 8.84 -22.71 20.83
C MET A 1 9.32 -21.67 19.83
N THR A 2 10.47 -21.07 20.09
CA THR A 2 11.03 -19.94 19.35
C THR A 2 11.44 -20.39 17.96
N SER A 3 10.65 -20.01 16.96
CA SER A 3 11.12 -19.93 15.56
C SER A 3 12.46 -19.20 15.59
N ALA A 4 13.53 -19.81 15.08
CA ALA A 4 14.82 -19.15 14.91
C ALA A 4 14.62 -18.03 13.89
N LEU A 5 14.11 -16.89 14.36
CA LEU A 5 13.90 -15.69 13.57
C LEU A 5 15.25 -15.31 12.98
N LEU A 6 15.31 -15.19 11.66
CA LEU A 6 16.36 -14.46 11.00
C LEU A 6 16.37 -13.04 11.58
N THR A 7 17.39 -12.74 12.37
CA THR A 7 17.66 -11.39 12.88
C THR A 7 18.73 -10.75 12.01
N GLU A 8 19.00 -9.46 12.24
CA GLU A 8 20.12 -8.75 11.57
C GLU A 8 21.49 -9.42 11.79
N ASP A 9 21.60 -10.22 12.84
CA ASP A 9 22.79 -10.97 13.22
C ASP A 9 22.95 -12.31 12.51
N SER A 10 22.01 -12.69 11.65
CA SER A 10 22.11 -13.92 10.88
C SER A 10 23.29 -13.86 9.92
N ASP A 11 24.06 -14.95 9.84
CA ASP A 11 25.26 -15.00 8.99
C ASP A 11 24.99 -14.65 7.52
N ILE A 12 23.81 -15.05 7.00
CA ILE A 12 23.37 -14.66 5.65
C ILE A 12 23.19 -13.15 5.50
N VAL A 13 22.66 -12.45 6.51
CA VAL A 13 22.45 -11.01 6.49
C VAL A 13 23.79 -10.29 6.57
N ARG A 14 24.70 -10.77 7.42
CA ARG A 14 26.08 -10.25 7.49
C ARG A 14 26.81 -10.44 6.17
N TRP A 15 26.67 -11.61 5.55
CA TRP A 15 27.24 -11.90 4.25
C TRP A 15 26.69 -10.96 3.16
N LEU A 16 25.36 -10.78 3.08
CA LEU A 16 24.74 -9.86 2.13
C LEU A 16 25.22 -8.41 2.31
N ARG A 17 25.30 -7.93 3.56
CA ARG A 17 25.83 -6.58 3.86
C ARG A 17 27.29 -6.43 3.40
N ALA A 18 28.14 -7.41 3.72
CA ALA A 18 29.54 -7.41 3.31
C ALA A 18 29.70 -7.47 1.78
N GLU A 19 28.90 -8.29 1.10
CA GLU A 19 28.92 -8.42 -0.36
C GLU A 19 28.47 -7.13 -1.05
N ARG A 20 27.44 -6.47 -0.51
CA ARG A 20 26.97 -5.15 -0.95
C ARG A 20 28.08 -4.12 -0.87
N GLU A 21 28.78 -4.06 0.27
CA GLU A 21 29.86 -3.11 0.51
C GLU A 21 31.07 -3.37 -0.38
N ALA A 22 31.49 -4.63 -0.49
CA ALA A 22 32.63 -5.03 -1.32
C ALA A 22 32.42 -4.68 -2.80
N ARG A 23 31.17 -4.73 -3.29
CA ARG A 23 30.80 -4.41 -4.66
C ARG A 23 30.38 -2.94 -4.87
N GLY A 24 30.34 -2.12 -3.82
CA GLY A 24 29.89 -0.73 -3.91
C GLY A 24 28.42 -0.56 -4.32
N LEU A 25 27.56 -1.51 -3.93
CA LEU A 25 26.15 -1.54 -4.32
C LEU A 25 25.28 -0.67 -3.40
N THR A 26 24.24 -0.07 -3.98
CA THR A 26 23.20 0.64 -3.21
C THR A 26 22.25 -0.33 -2.53
N ARG A 27 21.99 -1.48 -3.15
CA ARG A 27 21.11 -2.52 -2.63
C ARG A 27 21.57 -3.90 -3.11
N ILE A 28 21.41 -4.88 -2.22
CA ILE A 28 21.42 -6.30 -2.58
C ILE A 28 20.15 -6.96 -2.01
N GLU A 29 19.52 -7.80 -2.82
CA GLU A 29 18.32 -8.54 -2.44
C GLU A 29 18.51 -10.03 -2.70
N LEU A 30 18.17 -10.85 -1.71
CA LEU A 30 18.05 -12.29 -1.84
C LEU A 30 16.57 -12.65 -1.91
N SER A 31 16.20 -13.38 -2.96
CA SER A 31 14.92 -14.06 -3.06
C SER A 31 15.17 -15.57 -3.15
N ALA A 32 14.61 -16.33 -2.22
CA ALA A 32 14.72 -17.78 -2.20
C ALA A 32 13.36 -18.45 -2.02
N SER A 33 13.13 -19.56 -2.71
CA SER A 33 11.88 -20.32 -2.61
C SER A 33 12.13 -21.80 -2.30
N LEU A 34 11.38 -22.33 -1.33
CA LEU A 34 11.36 -23.73 -0.95
C LEU A 34 9.96 -24.29 -1.24
N LYS A 35 9.89 -25.26 -2.16
CA LYS A 35 8.62 -25.91 -2.45
C LYS A 35 8.22 -26.89 -1.35
N HIS A 36 6.92 -27.16 -1.25
CA HIS A 36 6.33 -28.08 -0.25
C HIS A 36 6.97 -29.48 -0.20
N ALA A 37 7.65 -29.93 -1.26
CA ALA A 37 8.42 -31.18 -1.30
C ALA A 37 9.84 -31.07 -0.69
N GLY A 38 10.22 -29.94 -0.10
CA GLY A 38 11.56 -29.70 0.45
C GLY A 38 12.64 -29.39 -0.60
N THR A 39 12.24 -29.21 -1.86
CA THR A 39 13.14 -28.83 -2.96
C THR A 39 13.27 -27.31 -3.02
N LEU A 40 14.50 -26.80 -2.86
CA LEU A 40 14.81 -25.40 -3.10
C LEU A 40 14.76 -25.15 -4.61
N HIS A 41 14.01 -24.16 -5.04
CA HIS A 41 13.72 -23.96 -6.45
C HIS A 41 14.28 -22.66 -7.02
N ASP A 42 14.70 -21.74 -6.16
CA ASP A 42 15.28 -20.45 -6.53
C ASP A 42 16.10 -19.89 -5.36
N ASP A 43 17.23 -19.26 -5.65
CA ASP A 43 18.09 -18.50 -4.75
C ASP A 43 18.77 -17.34 -5.50
N THR A 44 17.92 -16.49 -6.08
CA THR A 44 18.34 -15.35 -6.87
C THR A 44 18.83 -14.20 -6.00
N LEU A 45 20.00 -13.68 -6.36
CA LEU A 45 20.50 -12.39 -5.87
C LEU A 45 20.21 -11.31 -6.92
N ILE A 46 19.70 -10.18 -6.47
CA ILE A 46 19.51 -8.97 -7.27
C ILE A 46 20.45 -7.91 -6.69
N PHE A 47 21.34 -7.39 -7.52
CA PHE A 47 22.28 -6.33 -7.16
C PHE A 47 21.86 -5.04 -7.84
N THR A 48 21.75 -3.95 -7.08
CA THR A 48 21.48 -2.61 -7.60
C THR A 48 22.73 -1.75 -7.45
N ALA A 49 23.22 -1.24 -8.58
CA ALA A 49 24.34 -0.31 -8.63
C ALA A 49 23.89 1.13 -8.27
N PRO A 50 24.83 2.06 -8.00
CA PRO A 50 24.50 3.45 -7.69
C PRO A 50 23.73 4.22 -8.76
N ASP A 51 23.88 3.82 -10.03
CA ASP A 51 23.16 4.37 -11.17
C ASP A 51 21.76 3.74 -11.37
N GLY A 52 21.38 2.78 -10.53
CA GLY A 52 20.13 2.03 -10.64
C GLY A 52 20.20 0.80 -11.54
N ALA A 53 21.37 0.47 -12.13
CA ALA A 53 21.51 -0.72 -12.95
C ALA A 53 21.31 -2.00 -12.11
N LEU A 54 20.54 -2.94 -12.65
CA LEU A 54 20.23 -4.22 -12.03
C LEU A 54 21.09 -5.34 -12.64
N THR A 55 21.71 -6.14 -11.78
CA THR A 55 22.36 -7.39 -12.18
C THR A 55 21.88 -8.54 -11.31
N PHE A 56 21.94 -9.75 -11.85
CA PHE A 56 21.42 -10.96 -11.21
C PHE A 56 22.55 -11.94 -10.93
N GLY A 57 22.44 -12.67 -9.83
CA GLY A 57 23.37 -13.74 -9.47
C GLY A 57 22.69 -14.80 -8.63
N SER A 58 23.49 -15.69 -8.07
CA SER A 58 23.03 -16.77 -7.19
C SER A 58 23.87 -16.81 -5.92
N LEU A 59 23.33 -17.36 -4.85
CA LEU A 59 24.10 -17.51 -3.62
C LEU A 59 25.30 -18.46 -3.83
N PRO A 60 26.47 -18.13 -3.26
CA PRO A 60 27.56 -19.10 -3.11
C PRO A 60 27.14 -20.28 -2.22
N GLU A 61 27.85 -21.41 -2.32
CA GLU A 61 27.47 -22.68 -1.68
C GLU A 61 27.24 -22.58 -0.17
N THR A 62 28.14 -21.91 0.57
CA THR A 62 28.04 -21.80 2.03
C THR A 62 26.82 -20.98 2.48
N PRO A 63 26.59 -19.74 2.00
CA PRO A 63 25.35 -19.01 2.23
C PRO A 63 24.09 -19.76 1.78
N ARG A 64 24.16 -20.45 0.63
CA ARG A 64 23.05 -21.25 0.10
C ARG A 64 22.67 -22.37 1.06
N ALA A 65 23.64 -23.12 1.60
CA ALA A 65 23.37 -24.20 2.55
C ALA A 65 22.70 -23.70 3.84
N GLN A 66 23.10 -22.52 4.33
CA GLN A 66 22.49 -21.89 5.50
C GLN A 66 21.03 -21.51 5.24
N VAL A 67 20.75 -20.88 4.10
CA VAL A 67 19.38 -20.52 3.68
C VAL A 67 18.52 -21.77 3.52
N GLN A 68 19.05 -22.82 2.89
CA GLN A 68 18.34 -24.09 2.74
C GLN A 68 17.98 -24.71 4.09
N GLU A 69 18.93 -24.78 5.01
CA GLU A 69 18.70 -25.36 6.34
C GLU A 69 17.65 -24.56 7.12
N LEU A 70 17.73 -23.23 7.06
CA LEU A 70 16.77 -22.35 7.71
C LEU A 70 15.34 -22.54 7.15
N MET A 71 15.19 -22.50 5.83
CA MET A 71 13.89 -22.68 5.20
C MET A 71 13.32 -24.08 5.47
N ARG A 72 14.16 -25.12 5.49
CA ARG A 72 13.74 -26.49 5.84
C ARG A 72 13.30 -26.60 7.30
N ARG A 73 14.02 -25.99 8.25
CA ARG A 73 13.62 -25.96 9.66
C ARG A 73 12.28 -25.27 9.83
N HIS A 74 12.07 -24.14 9.16
CA HIS A 74 10.80 -23.44 9.19
C HIS A 74 9.67 -24.33 8.63
N HIS A 75 9.87 -24.94 7.45
CA HIS A 75 8.92 -25.88 6.86
C HIS A 75 8.59 -27.07 7.78
N ALA A 76 9.59 -27.66 8.42
CA ALA A 76 9.41 -28.77 9.33
C ALA A 76 8.67 -28.37 10.63
N SER A 77 8.85 -27.13 11.08
CA SER A 77 8.19 -26.61 12.29
C SER A 77 6.71 -26.28 12.08
N ALA A 78 6.28 -26.11 10.83
CA ALA A 78 4.91 -25.78 10.46
C ALA A 78 4.46 -26.57 9.21
N PRO A 79 4.29 -27.91 9.35
CA PRO A 79 3.89 -28.76 8.24
C PRO A 79 2.49 -28.37 7.74
N GLY A 80 2.35 -28.13 6.44
CA GLY A 80 1.09 -27.78 5.80
C GLY A 80 0.97 -26.33 5.31
N LEU A 81 2.00 -25.50 5.51
CA LEU A 81 2.03 -24.10 5.04
C LEU A 81 2.35 -23.93 3.53
N GLY A 82 2.55 -25.02 2.79
CA GLY A 82 2.83 -24.98 1.35
C GLY A 82 4.23 -24.45 1.01
N ASN A 83 4.35 -23.73 -0.10
CA ASN A 83 5.62 -23.17 -0.55
C ASN A 83 6.07 -21.99 0.34
N ILE A 84 7.35 -21.98 0.75
CA ILE A 84 7.94 -20.92 1.57
C ILE A 84 8.84 -20.05 0.72
N GLU A 85 8.73 -18.74 0.91
CA GLU A 85 9.56 -17.73 0.25
C GLU A 85 10.28 -16.89 1.30
N LEU A 86 11.58 -16.69 1.08
CA LEU A 86 12.44 -15.83 1.87
C LEU A 86 12.89 -14.65 1.00
N SER A 87 12.66 -13.44 1.50
CA SER A 87 13.17 -12.19 0.95
C SER A 87 14.07 -11.52 1.99
N ILE A 88 15.32 -11.23 1.63
CA ILE A 88 16.22 -10.40 2.44
C ILE A 88 16.71 -9.25 1.60
N VAL A 89 16.43 -8.02 2.04
CA VAL A 89 16.86 -6.79 1.38
C VAL A 89 17.86 -6.07 2.28
N CYS A 90 19.04 -5.78 1.75
CA CYS A 90 20.05 -4.95 2.42
C CYS A 90 20.28 -3.69 1.57
N ASP A 91 19.72 -2.57 2.03
CA ASP A 91 19.95 -1.25 1.43
C ASP A 91 21.14 -0.54 2.13
N ALA A 92 21.82 0.36 1.42
CA ALA A 92 22.98 1.09 1.95
C ALA A 92 22.67 2.00 3.14
N HIS A 93 21.42 2.45 3.25
CA HIS A 93 20.99 3.49 4.20
C HIS A 93 19.85 3.06 5.11
N ALA A 94 19.51 1.77 5.13
CA ALA A 94 18.40 1.26 5.93
C ALA A 94 18.77 -0.08 6.60
N PRO A 95 18.14 -0.41 7.74
CA PRO A 95 18.25 -1.74 8.32
C PRO A 95 17.72 -2.81 7.35
N PRO A 96 18.22 -4.05 7.43
CA PRO A 96 17.87 -5.13 6.54
C PRO A 96 16.41 -5.50 6.74
N ARG A 97 15.69 -5.65 5.64
CA ARG A 97 14.29 -6.09 5.65
C ARG A 97 14.28 -7.58 5.36
N ILE A 98 13.83 -8.35 6.34
CA ILE A 98 13.78 -9.80 6.28
C ILE A 98 12.31 -10.21 6.31
N ARG A 99 11.87 -10.92 5.28
CA ARG A 99 10.50 -11.43 5.18
C ARG A 99 10.54 -12.91 4.84
N LEU A 100 9.95 -13.71 5.71
CA LEU A 100 9.68 -15.13 5.46
C LEU A 100 8.17 -15.28 5.35
N THR A 101 7.69 -15.73 4.20
CA THR A 101 6.27 -15.87 3.91
C THR A 101 5.99 -17.26 3.39
N ASP A 102 4.97 -17.89 3.95
CA ASP A 102 4.44 -19.13 3.43
C ASP A 102 3.25 -18.90 2.48
N GLU A 103 2.87 -19.95 1.76
CA GLU A 103 1.81 -19.91 0.76
C GLU A 103 0.43 -19.67 1.40
N ALA A 104 0.18 -20.22 2.58
CA ALA A 104 -1.08 -19.99 3.29
C ALA A 104 -1.22 -18.53 3.72
N GLN A 105 -0.16 -17.92 4.26
CA GLN A 105 -0.11 -16.50 4.61
C GLN A 105 -0.25 -15.62 3.36
N ARG A 106 0.45 -15.95 2.25
CA ARG A 106 0.29 -15.20 0.99
C ARG A 106 -1.13 -15.29 0.44
N GLN A 107 -1.75 -16.46 0.45
CA GLN A 107 -3.13 -16.63 0.01
C GLN A 107 -4.10 -15.89 0.92
N GLN A 108 -3.83 -15.84 2.23
CA GLN A 108 -4.64 -15.10 3.18
C GLN A 108 -4.48 -13.59 2.96
N ASP A 109 -3.26 -13.08 2.85
CA ASP A 109 -2.97 -11.67 2.51
C ASP A 109 -3.63 -11.29 1.17
N ALA A 110 -3.53 -12.14 0.15
CA ALA A 110 -4.14 -11.92 -1.16
C ALA A 110 -5.68 -11.99 -1.11
N LYS A 111 -6.26 -12.83 -0.25
CA LYS A 111 -7.71 -12.87 -0.02
C LYS A 111 -8.20 -11.66 0.75
N GLU A 112 -7.44 -11.19 1.73
CA GLU A 112 -7.73 -9.97 2.49
C GLU A 112 -7.63 -8.75 1.57
N GLN A 113 -6.60 -8.70 0.73
CA GLN A 113 -6.46 -7.75 -0.36
C GLN A 113 -7.69 -7.76 -1.25
N ALA A 114 -7.97 -8.91 -1.90
CA ALA A 114 -9.06 -9.06 -2.85
C ALA A 114 -10.42 -8.74 -2.21
N ARG A 115 -10.61 -9.07 -0.93
CA ARG A 115 -11.80 -8.67 -0.17
C ARG A 115 -11.84 -7.15 -0.01
N ALA A 116 -10.76 -6.50 0.40
CA ALA A 116 -10.70 -5.04 0.52
C ALA A 116 -11.02 -4.35 -0.83
N GLU A 117 -10.48 -4.85 -1.94
CA GLU A 117 -10.76 -4.27 -3.27
C GLU A 117 -12.21 -4.54 -3.73
N ALA A 118 -12.80 -5.69 -3.39
CA ALA A 118 -14.14 -6.05 -3.80
C ALA A 118 -15.26 -5.20 -3.16
N HIS A 119 -14.95 -4.37 -2.17
CA HIS A 119 -15.95 -3.56 -1.45
C HIS A 119 -16.24 -2.20 -2.10
N PHE A 120 -15.43 -1.76 -3.05
CA PHE A 120 -15.58 -0.43 -3.66
C PHE A 120 -16.15 -0.51 -5.09
N ASP A 121 -17.19 0.28 -5.35
CA ASP A 121 -17.77 0.40 -6.68
C ASP A 121 -16.84 1.21 -7.60
N SER A 122 -16.24 0.55 -8.58
CA SER A 122 -15.33 1.16 -9.56
C SER A 122 -16.04 1.96 -10.65
N ARG A 123 -17.38 1.95 -10.72
CA ARG A 123 -18.11 2.75 -11.70
C ARG A 123 -17.92 4.23 -11.42
N HIS A 124 -17.63 4.99 -12.46
CA HIS A 124 -17.55 6.44 -12.36
C HIS A 124 -18.84 7.05 -11.80
N TYR A 125 -18.73 8.10 -11.00
CA TYR A 125 -19.89 8.82 -10.46
C TYR A 125 -20.73 9.46 -11.55
N GLY A 126 -20.08 9.90 -12.63
CA GLY A 126 -20.73 10.52 -13.77
C GLY A 126 -21.17 11.96 -13.51
N ARG A 127 -21.48 12.66 -14.61
CA ARG A 127 -21.71 14.10 -14.59
C ARG A 127 -22.92 14.52 -13.76
N ALA A 128 -23.98 13.71 -13.73
CA ALA A 128 -25.22 14.04 -13.02
C ALA A 128 -25.03 14.10 -11.49
N LEU A 129 -24.23 13.20 -10.91
CA LEU A 129 -23.91 13.26 -9.48
C LEU A 129 -23.03 14.46 -9.19
N ALA A 130 -21.96 14.64 -9.99
CA ALA A 130 -21.02 15.73 -9.81
C ALA A 130 -21.67 17.12 -9.90
N GLN A 131 -22.64 17.30 -10.81
CA GLN A 131 -23.44 18.52 -10.91
C GLN A 131 -24.23 18.82 -9.64
N ARG A 132 -24.90 17.82 -9.06
CA ARG A 132 -25.66 17.99 -7.81
C ARG A 132 -24.76 18.32 -6.63
N VAL A 133 -23.59 17.69 -6.56
CA VAL A 133 -22.60 18.02 -5.54
C VAL A 133 -22.17 19.48 -5.71
N ALA A 134 -21.85 19.92 -6.92
CA ALA A 134 -21.52 21.32 -7.18
C ALA A 134 -22.65 22.28 -6.79
N GLU A 135 -23.92 21.95 -7.07
CA GLU A 135 -25.09 22.73 -6.65
C GLU A 135 -25.20 22.90 -5.14
N LEU A 136 -24.91 21.84 -4.36
CA LEU A 136 -24.86 21.93 -2.90
C LEU A 136 -23.75 22.89 -2.44
N LEU A 137 -22.56 22.78 -3.03
CA LEU A 137 -21.43 23.65 -2.70
C LEU A 137 -21.71 25.11 -3.11
N ASP A 138 -22.40 25.32 -4.23
CA ASP A 138 -22.85 26.64 -4.69
C ASP A 138 -23.86 27.29 -3.73
N ALA A 139 -24.69 26.47 -3.07
CA ALA A 139 -25.61 26.89 -2.02
C ALA A 139 -24.92 27.09 -0.64
N GLY A 140 -23.60 26.95 -0.57
CA GLY A 140 -22.81 27.13 0.65
C GLY A 140 -22.70 25.90 1.54
N ALA A 141 -23.07 24.71 1.04
CA ALA A 141 -22.85 23.48 1.80
C ALA A 141 -21.34 23.15 1.90
N ASP A 142 -20.94 22.64 3.06
CA ASP A 142 -19.66 21.95 3.26
C ASP A 142 -19.95 20.46 3.41
N LEU A 143 -19.35 19.64 2.54
CA LEU A 143 -19.53 18.20 2.55
C LEU A 143 -18.31 17.55 3.17
N SER A 144 -18.44 17.13 4.43
CA SER A 144 -17.34 16.54 5.18
C SER A 144 -17.62 15.13 5.67
N VAL A 145 -16.56 14.32 5.71
CA VAL A 145 -16.50 12.98 6.31
C VAL A 145 -15.39 13.01 7.36
N THR A 146 -15.72 12.64 8.59
CA THR A 146 -14.75 12.58 9.69
C THR A 146 -13.71 11.49 9.42
N VAL A 147 -12.43 11.87 9.44
CA VAL A 147 -11.28 10.98 9.28
C VAL A 147 -10.79 10.56 10.67
N ASP A 148 -10.61 11.53 11.57
CA ASP A 148 -10.28 11.29 12.97
C ASP A 148 -11.16 12.17 13.88
N PRO A 149 -12.09 11.56 14.65
CA PRO A 149 -12.97 12.30 15.56
C PRO A 149 -12.25 12.85 16.80
N ARG A 150 -11.08 12.31 17.19
CA ARG A 150 -10.29 12.79 18.33
C ARG A 150 -9.48 14.03 17.97
N GLU A 151 -8.97 14.07 16.75
CA GLU A 151 -8.22 15.21 16.24
C GLU A 151 -9.13 16.27 15.59
N GLY A 152 -10.42 15.95 15.39
CA GLY A 152 -11.38 16.84 14.77
C GLY A 152 -11.07 17.10 13.29
N VAL A 153 -10.51 16.11 12.60
CA VAL A 153 -10.08 16.19 11.21
C VAL A 153 -11.13 15.54 10.32
N SER A 154 -11.57 16.27 9.30
CA SER A 154 -12.50 15.75 8.29
C SER A 154 -11.95 15.96 6.89
N HIS A 155 -12.16 14.97 6.03
CA HIS A 155 -12.01 15.15 4.60
C HIS A 155 -13.24 15.89 4.09
N ALA A 156 -13.06 16.92 3.27
CA ALA A 156 -14.10 17.87 2.92
C ALA A 156 -14.07 18.27 1.44
N LEU A 157 -15.26 18.55 0.90
CA LEU A 157 -15.47 19.30 -0.32
C LEU A 157 -16.17 20.61 0.04
N TRP A 158 -15.61 21.74 -0.39
CA TRP A 158 -16.18 23.06 -0.09
C TRP A 158 -15.90 24.05 -1.21
N ARG A 159 -16.60 25.18 -1.14
CA ARG A 159 -16.39 26.34 -2.02
C ARG A 159 -15.82 27.49 -1.19
N PRO A 160 -14.53 27.87 -1.32
CA PRO A 160 -13.99 29.03 -0.64
C PRO A 160 -14.63 30.34 -1.14
N GLY A 161 -14.46 31.42 -0.37
CA GLY A 161 -15.05 32.73 -0.68
C GLY A 161 -14.51 33.40 -1.96
N ASP A 162 -13.40 32.89 -2.51
CA ASP A 162 -12.83 33.32 -3.80
C ASP A 162 -13.57 32.72 -5.01
N GLY A 163 -14.58 31.88 -4.78
CA GLY A 163 -15.42 31.27 -5.81
C GLY A 163 -14.86 30.00 -6.43
N THR A 164 -13.68 29.53 -6.00
CA THR A 164 -13.09 28.24 -6.41
C THR A 164 -13.81 27.06 -5.75
N TYR A 165 -13.45 25.82 -6.12
CA TYR A 165 -13.86 24.61 -5.38
C TYR A 165 -12.61 23.97 -4.79
N ALA A 166 -12.75 23.33 -3.65
CA ALA A 166 -11.64 22.68 -2.97
C ALA A 166 -12.01 21.28 -2.47
N GLU A 167 -11.01 20.41 -2.51
CA GLU A 167 -11.00 19.11 -1.85
C GLU A 167 -9.76 19.04 -0.94
N GLY A 168 -9.92 18.50 0.26
CA GLY A 168 -8.84 18.43 1.25
C GLY A 168 -9.36 18.32 2.67
N LEU A 169 -8.56 18.78 3.63
CA LEU A 169 -8.85 18.60 5.06
C LEU A 169 -9.46 19.86 5.68
N ARG A 170 -10.46 19.64 6.55
CA ARG A 170 -11.06 20.61 7.45
C ARG A 170 -10.78 20.22 8.88
N TYR A 171 -10.36 21.20 9.68
CA TYR A 171 -10.07 21.03 11.09
C TYR A 171 -11.18 21.69 11.92
N ILE A 172 -11.53 21.09 13.05
CA ILE A 172 -12.57 21.63 13.96
C ILE A 172 -12.25 23.04 14.49
N GLN A 173 -10.97 23.43 14.47
CA GLN A 173 -10.47 24.74 14.87
C GLN A 173 -10.73 25.84 13.82
N GLY A 174 -11.33 25.50 12.67
CA GLY A 174 -11.68 26.43 11.61
C GLY A 174 -10.67 26.48 10.46
N ASP A 175 -9.49 25.90 10.66
CA ASP A 175 -8.46 25.80 9.62
C ASP A 175 -8.89 24.84 8.49
N SER A 176 -8.35 25.09 7.30
CA SER A 176 -8.57 24.25 6.13
C SER A 176 -7.30 24.12 5.31
N GLN A 177 -7.03 22.90 4.85
CA GLN A 177 -5.91 22.60 3.96
C GLN A 177 -6.47 21.99 2.67
N ALA A 178 -6.54 22.79 1.61
CA ALA A 178 -6.88 22.28 0.29
C ALA A 178 -5.72 21.42 -0.23
N LYS A 179 -6.02 20.16 -0.54
CA LYS A 179 -5.11 19.27 -1.29
C LYS A 179 -5.24 19.51 -2.78
N ARG A 180 -6.46 19.85 -3.21
CA ARG A 180 -6.78 20.16 -4.59
C ARG A 180 -7.72 21.35 -4.66
N THR A 181 -7.44 22.27 -5.57
CA THR A 181 -8.31 23.40 -5.88
C THR A 181 -8.71 23.37 -7.35
N PHE A 182 -9.92 23.81 -7.64
CA PHE A 182 -10.48 23.86 -8.98
C PHE A 182 -10.90 25.30 -9.27
N ALA A 183 -10.30 25.88 -10.30
CA ALA A 183 -10.54 27.27 -10.70
C ALA A 183 -11.97 27.51 -11.23
N SER A 184 -12.72 26.45 -11.55
CA SER A 184 -14.08 26.58 -12.07
C SER A 184 -14.97 25.40 -11.69
N ARG A 185 -16.28 25.65 -11.75
CA ARG A 185 -17.33 24.65 -11.55
C ARG A 185 -17.21 23.48 -12.51
N ASP A 186 -16.92 23.75 -13.78
CA ASP A 186 -16.77 22.70 -14.79
C ASP A 186 -15.52 21.85 -14.55
N ALA A 187 -14.43 22.43 -14.04
CA ALA A 187 -13.23 21.67 -13.67
C ALA A 187 -13.52 20.72 -12.49
N PHE A 188 -14.21 21.22 -11.47
CA PHE A 188 -14.65 20.40 -10.34
C PHE A 188 -15.60 19.27 -10.79
N ILE A 189 -16.63 19.59 -11.59
CA ILE A 189 -17.60 18.61 -12.08
C ILE A 189 -16.92 17.52 -12.91
N ARG A 190 -15.99 17.91 -13.79
CA ARG A 190 -15.26 16.95 -14.62
C ARG A 190 -14.44 16.00 -13.76
N TRP A 191 -13.67 16.55 -12.83
CA TRP A 191 -12.87 15.75 -11.92
C TRP A 191 -13.73 14.76 -11.12
N LEU A 192 -14.79 15.24 -10.45
CA LEU A 192 -15.62 14.39 -9.62
C LEU A 192 -16.39 13.35 -10.45
N ALA A 193 -16.80 13.69 -11.67
CA ALA A 193 -17.49 12.76 -12.57
C ALA A 193 -16.62 11.56 -12.96
N GLU A 194 -15.29 11.73 -13.02
CA GLU A 194 -14.30 10.69 -13.33
C GLU A 194 -13.91 9.87 -12.09
N GLN A 195 -14.27 10.30 -10.88
CA GLN A 195 -14.01 9.53 -9.67
C GLN A 195 -15.01 8.38 -9.49
N SER A 196 -14.62 7.41 -8.67
CA SER A 196 -15.44 6.27 -8.23
C SER A 196 -15.28 6.08 -6.71
N ASP A 197 -16.03 5.15 -6.11
CA ASP A 197 -15.81 4.78 -4.70
C ASP A 197 -14.39 4.22 -4.54
N ASP A 198 -13.93 3.44 -5.52
CA ASP A 198 -12.61 2.83 -5.55
C ASP A 198 -11.48 3.87 -5.66
N SER A 199 -11.59 4.81 -6.61
CA SER A 199 -10.53 5.81 -6.82
C SER A 199 -10.38 6.74 -5.62
N LEU A 200 -11.49 7.13 -4.99
CA LEU A 200 -11.45 7.98 -3.78
C LEU A 200 -11.02 7.21 -2.53
N ALA A 201 -11.29 5.90 -2.44
CA ALA A 201 -10.86 5.07 -1.32
C ALA A 201 -9.34 4.91 -1.25
N LYS A 202 -8.66 4.96 -2.40
CA LYS A 202 -7.22 4.72 -2.54
C LYS A 202 -6.37 5.98 -2.53
N THR A 203 -6.97 7.17 -2.64
CA THR A 203 -6.25 8.44 -2.84
C THR A 203 -5.12 8.69 -1.83
N GLU A 204 -5.36 8.42 -0.54
CA GLU A 204 -4.40 8.72 0.53
C GLU A 204 -3.36 7.62 0.73
N HIS A 205 -3.76 6.36 0.53
CA HIS A 205 -2.94 5.19 0.84
C HIS A 205 -3.02 4.16 -0.29
N PRO A 206 -2.54 4.48 -1.50
CA PRO A 206 -2.69 3.60 -2.67
C PRO A 206 -2.04 2.22 -2.45
N ASP A 207 -1.01 2.15 -1.60
CA ASP A 207 -0.25 0.94 -1.32
C ASP A 207 -0.66 0.25 0.00
N ASP A 208 -1.59 0.83 0.79
CA ASP A 208 -2.09 0.22 2.04
C ASP A 208 -3.62 -0.06 1.98
N PRO A 209 -4.01 -1.26 1.54
CA PRO A 209 -5.39 -1.71 1.40
C PRO A 209 -6.17 -1.79 2.70
N ARG A 210 -5.49 -1.90 3.85
CA ARG A 210 -6.13 -1.87 5.17
C ARG A 210 -6.63 -0.48 5.51
N MET A 211 -6.09 0.54 4.85
CA MET A 211 -6.42 1.94 5.05
C MET A 211 -7.39 2.48 3.99
N TRP A 212 -7.73 1.69 2.98
CA TRP A 212 -8.63 2.12 1.91
C TRP A 212 -10.04 2.42 2.44
N GLY A 213 -10.59 3.53 1.96
CA GLY A 213 -11.96 3.94 2.29
C GLY A 213 -12.13 4.59 3.66
N LEU A 214 -11.09 4.66 4.48
CA LEU A 214 -11.13 5.37 5.75
C LEU A 214 -11.31 6.87 5.51
N GLY A 215 -12.41 7.42 6.03
CA GLY A 215 -12.68 8.86 5.98
C GLY A 215 -12.90 9.42 4.56
N THR A 216 -13.23 8.59 3.56
CA THR A 216 -13.45 9.04 2.18
C THR A 216 -14.91 9.25 1.81
N PHE A 217 -15.16 9.92 0.68
CA PHE A 217 -16.48 10.02 0.09
C PHE A 217 -16.82 8.78 -0.73
N ASN A 218 -18.08 8.35 -0.66
CA ASN A 218 -18.62 7.30 -1.51
C ASN A 218 -20.02 7.65 -2.02
N ARG A 219 -20.53 6.85 -2.95
CA ARG A 219 -21.85 7.03 -3.58
C ARG A 219 -22.96 7.08 -2.54
N ALA A 220 -22.90 6.27 -1.47
CA ALA A 220 -23.88 6.27 -0.40
C ALA A 220 -23.88 7.59 0.40
N PHE A 221 -22.71 8.18 0.65
CA PHE A 221 -22.58 9.50 1.25
C PHE A 221 -23.22 10.57 0.34
N PHE A 222 -22.87 10.60 -0.94
CA PHE A 222 -23.42 11.56 -1.89
C PHE A 222 -24.94 11.38 -2.06
N ALA A 223 -25.44 10.16 -2.09
CA ALA A 223 -26.86 9.83 -2.12
C ALA A 223 -27.62 10.46 -0.93
N ARG A 224 -27.09 10.31 0.29
CA ARG A 224 -27.65 10.93 1.50
C ARG A 224 -27.65 12.46 1.43
N LYS A 225 -26.58 13.07 0.91
CA LYS A 225 -26.43 14.53 0.84
C LYS A 225 -27.21 15.17 -0.31
N THR A 226 -27.38 14.46 -1.42
CA THR A 226 -28.07 14.96 -2.63
C THR A 226 -29.54 14.50 -2.73
N GLY A 227 -30.05 13.77 -1.73
CA GLY A 227 -31.48 13.44 -1.60
C GLY A 227 -31.99 12.32 -2.52
N ARG A 228 -31.12 11.47 -3.09
CA ARG A 228 -31.54 10.26 -3.82
C ARG A 228 -31.27 9.02 -2.97
N ARG A 229 -32.30 8.23 -2.66
CA ARG A 229 -32.10 6.80 -2.34
C ARG A 229 -31.69 6.09 -3.63
N SER A 230 -30.54 5.43 -3.61
CA SER A 230 -30.04 4.54 -4.67
C SER A 230 -31.00 3.41 -4.95
#